data_AF-W7X9E9-F1
#
_entry.id   AF-W7X9E9-F1
#
_cell.length_a   1.000
_cell.length_b   1.000
_cell.length_c   1.000
_cell.angle_alpha   90.00
_cell.angle_beta   90.00
_cell.angle_gamma   90.00
#
_symmetry.space_group_name_H-M   'P 1'
#
loop_
_entity.id
_entity.type
_entity.pdbx_description
1 polymer ?
#
loop_
_entity_poly.entity_id
_entity_poly.type
_entity_poly.pdbx_seq_one_letter_code
_entity_poly.pdbx_strand_id
1 'polypeptide(L)'
;MSDELLSLNLGQSQNTVKVHPIVPLSILEYTYRNYGQKVMGSLLGIVHSSYIEVTNCYAVPQEKSEKSEDFKLDANYHNLMYNHNTTVYPQESLVGAFVIESANFENDLIHLTNFYSQKDVGFASQPGLSSPIILSIDPKLKSGSFNLKVLSYDKQLDMCKYASILPFKNIPVTVEFSDEKLHEIPQFIQTQSSEQVINTQFLQVGSVKALLTELLSNLSTIQKKIQNIVDGKAESDDNLGKQVKKLLNFVPTISQEDFEKGLSKANQDAILISFVANLAKTQSLITEKLNQISIQ
;
A
#
# COMPACT_ATOMS: atom_id res chain seq x y z
N MET A 1 18.65 -20.65 -22.45
CA MET A 1 18.08 -19.32 -22.74
C MET A 1 17.11 -19.42 -23.91
N SER A 2 15.97 -20.10 -23.76
CA SER A 2 15.01 -20.23 -24.86
C SER A 2 13.56 -20.55 -24.47
N ASP A 3 13.18 -20.51 -23.18
CA ASP A 3 11.77 -20.76 -22.77
C ASP A 3 11.09 -19.56 -22.08
N GLU A 4 11.81 -18.47 -21.80
CA GLU A 4 11.21 -17.27 -21.15
C GLU A 4 10.58 -16.27 -22.14
N LEU A 5 10.74 -16.47 -23.46
CA LEU A 5 10.28 -15.52 -24.48
C LEU A 5 8.87 -15.80 -25.03
N LEU A 6 8.16 -16.81 -24.53
CA LEU A 6 6.84 -17.24 -25.03
C LEU A 6 5.71 -17.13 -24.00
N SER A 7 5.81 -16.23 -23.03
CA SER A 7 4.63 -15.74 -22.31
C SER A 7 4.18 -14.38 -22.85
N LEU A 8 3.75 -14.38 -24.12
CA LEU A 8 2.89 -13.31 -24.62
C LEU A 8 1.58 -13.39 -23.83
N ASN A 9 1.45 -12.56 -22.79
CA ASN A 9 0.20 -12.33 -22.04
C ASN A 9 -0.83 -11.68 -22.98
N LEU A 10 -1.39 -12.49 -23.89
CA LEU A 10 -2.54 -12.15 -24.69
C LEU A 10 -3.79 -12.29 -23.80
N GLY A 11 -4.28 -11.16 -23.30
CA GLY A 11 -5.69 -11.03 -22.91
C GLY A 11 -6.12 -11.61 -21.56
N GLN A 12 -5.21 -11.88 -20.62
CA GLN A 12 -5.59 -11.93 -19.20
C GLN A 12 -5.17 -10.62 -18.57
N SER A 13 -6.12 -9.82 -18.07
CA SER A 13 -5.79 -8.74 -17.15
C SER A 13 -5.11 -9.40 -15.95
N GLN A 14 -3.78 -9.29 -15.85
CA GLN A 14 -3.11 -9.55 -14.59
C GLN A 14 -3.58 -8.44 -13.66
N ASN A 15 -4.70 -8.66 -13.00
CA ASN A 15 -5.25 -7.70 -12.05
C ASN A 15 -4.25 -7.62 -10.91
N THR A 16 -3.46 -6.56 -10.88
CA THR A 16 -2.62 -6.27 -9.73
C THR A 16 -3.54 -5.93 -8.56
N VAL A 17 -3.26 -6.47 -7.38
CA VAL A 17 -4.06 -6.19 -6.19
C VAL A 17 -3.29 -5.20 -5.34
N LYS A 18 -3.90 -4.04 -5.15
CA LYS A 18 -3.40 -2.96 -4.30
C LYS A 18 -4.10 -3.06 -2.96
N VAL A 19 -3.35 -3.22 -1.88
CA VAL A 19 -3.92 -3.36 -0.54
C VAL A 19 -3.59 -2.12 0.28
N HIS A 20 -4.62 -1.47 0.83
CA HIS A 20 -4.43 -0.37 1.76
C HIS A 20 -3.86 -0.93 3.08
N PRO A 21 -2.79 -0.34 3.66
CA PRO A 21 -2.12 -0.89 4.86
C PRO A 21 -3.01 -1.00 6.11
N ILE A 22 -4.17 -0.35 6.13
CA ILE A 22 -5.17 -0.52 7.18
C ILE A 22 -5.78 -1.93 7.20
N VAL A 23 -5.85 -2.60 6.05
CA VAL A 23 -6.41 -3.95 5.90
C VAL A 23 -5.56 -4.99 6.64
N PRO A 24 -4.25 -5.14 6.36
CA PRO A 24 -3.43 -6.08 7.11
C PRO A 24 -3.36 -5.71 8.60
N LEU A 25 -3.35 -4.41 8.95
CA LEU A 25 -3.36 -3.98 10.36
C LEU A 25 -4.64 -4.41 11.08
N SER A 26 -5.80 -4.22 10.44
CA SER A 26 -7.10 -4.63 10.99
C SER A 26 -7.18 -6.15 11.12
N ILE A 27 -6.68 -6.90 10.14
CA ILE A 27 -6.61 -8.37 10.22
C ILE A 27 -5.75 -8.79 11.42
N LEU A 28 -4.56 -8.19 11.59
CA LEU A 28 -3.69 -8.44 12.74
C LEU A 28 -4.38 -8.09 14.06
N GLU A 29 -5.10 -6.99 14.13
CA GLU A 29 -5.87 -6.61 15.32
C GLU A 29 -6.95 -7.66 15.65
N TYR A 30 -7.70 -8.14 14.65
CA TYR A 30 -8.66 -9.23 14.87
C TYR A 30 -7.98 -10.50 15.35
N THR A 31 -6.79 -10.82 14.84
CA THR A 31 -6.01 -12.00 15.30
C THR A 31 -5.59 -11.86 16.77
N TYR A 32 -5.23 -10.65 17.19
CA TYR A 32 -4.80 -10.35 18.54
C TYR A 32 -5.98 -10.38 19.52
N ARG A 33 -7.12 -9.80 19.15
CA ARG A 33 -8.33 -9.79 20.00
C ARG A 33 -8.89 -11.20 20.21
N ASN A 34 -8.83 -12.05 19.18
CA ASN A 34 -9.38 -13.41 19.21
C ASN A 34 -8.28 -14.46 19.48
N TYR A 35 -7.56 -14.31 20.59
CA TYR A 35 -6.49 -15.23 21.00
C TYR A 35 -6.88 -16.71 20.86
N GLY A 36 -6.24 -17.39 19.90
CA GLY A 36 -6.35 -18.84 19.72
C GLY A 36 -7.47 -19.33 18.80
N GLN A 37 -8.31 -18.46 18.23
CA GLN A 37 -9.29 -18.84 17.22
C GLN A 37 -8.83 -18.43 15.81
N LYS A 38 -9.11 -19.29 14.82
CA LYS A 38 -8.91 -18.92 13.41
C LYS A 38 -9.86 -17.78 13.08
N VAL A 39 -9.31 -16.66 12.60
CA VAL A 39 -10.12 -15.53 12.12
C VAL A 39 -10.15 -15.58 10.60
N MET A 40 -11.35 -15.49 10.06
CA MET A 40 -11.60 -15.29 8.64
C MET A 40 -12.54 -14.10 8.51
N GLY A 41 -12.59 -13.51 7.33
CA GLY A 41 -13.48 -12.39 7.10
C GLY A 41 -13.58 -12.01 5.65
N SER A 42 -14.29 -10.91 5.41
CA SER A 42 -14.57 -10.41 4.08
C SER A 42 -13.68 -9.22 3.76
N LEU A 43 -13.34 -9.09 2.48
CA LEU A 43 -12.59 -7.98 1.91
C LEU A 43 -13.52 -7.11 1.07
N LEU A 44 -13.47 -5.81 1.36
CA LEU A 44 -14.18 -4.78 0.63
C LEU A 44 -13.17 -3.92 -0.14
N GLY A 45 -13.61 -3.42 -1.28
CA GLY A 45 -12.74 -2.64 -2.12
C GLY A 45 -13.40 -2.13 -3.38
N ILE A 46 -12.60 -1.53 -4.23
CA ILE A 46 -13.01 -0.95 -5.50
C ILE A 46 -12.33 -1.75 -6.62
N VAL A 47 -13.14 -2.24 -7.55
CA VAL A 47 -12.64 -2.97 -8.72
C VAL A 47 -12.48 -1.99 -9.87
N HIS A 48 -11.25 -1.75 -10.30
CA HIS A 48 -10.96 -1.01 -11.53
C HIS A 48 -10.71 -1.97 -12.69
N SER A 49 -10.68 -1.45 -13.91
CA SER A 49 -10.49 -2.26 -15.12
C SER A 49 -9.12 -2.95 -15.21
N SER A 50 -8.10 -2.43 -14.51
CA SER A 50 -6.71 -2.94 -14.57
C SER A 50 -6.15 -3.43 -13.24
N TYR A 51 -6.68 -2.94 -12.11
CA TYR A 51 -6.23 -3.32 -10.77
C TYR A 51 -7.40 -3.35 -9.80
N ILE A 52 -7.21 -4.01 -8.67
CA ILE A 52 -8.20 -4.13 -7.62
C ILE A 52 -7.65 -3.47 -6.38
N GLU A 53 -8.39 -2.51 -5.83
CA GLU A 53 -8.01 -1.79 -4.63
C GLU A 53 -8.78 -2.33 -3.43
N VAL A 54 -8.08 -2.92 -2.46
CA VAL A 54 -8.65 -3.42 -1.22
C VAL A 54 -8.50 -2.35 -0.16
N THR A 55 -9.61 -1.70 0.19
CA THR A 55 -9.64 -0.53 1.09
C THR A 55 -9.96 -0.93 2.52
N ASN A 56 -10.86 -1.90 2.70
CA ASN A 56 -11.44 -2.22 4.00
C ASN A 56 -11.67 -3.73 4.20
N CYS A 57 -11.77 -4.16 5.45
CA CYS A 57 -12.05 -5.56 5.79
C CYS A 57 -12.78 -5.67 7.14
N TYR A 58 -13.54 -6.76 7.31
CA TYR A 58 -14.17 -7.09 8.58
C TYR A 58 -14.11 -8.60 8.84
N ALA A 59 -13.90 -8.97 10.11
CA ALA A 59 -13.92 -10.36 10.52
C ALA A 59 -15.36 -10.89 10.55
N VAL A 60 -15.55 -12.12 10.07
CA VAL A 60 -16.82 -12.83 10.13
C VAL A 60 -16.66 -13.97 11.15
N PRO A 61 -17.51 -14.04 12.19
CA PRO A 61 -17.43 -15.09 13.18
C PRO A 61 -17.68 -16.46 12.53
N GLN A 62 -16.95 -17.46 13.02
CA GLN A 62 -17.11 -18.84 12.59
C GLN A 62 -18.06 -19.56 13.54
N GLU A 63 -19.09 -20.17 12.98
CA GLU A 63 -19.87 -21.18 13.66
C GLU A 63 -19.11 -22.52 13.57
N LYS A 64 -18.56 -22.96 14.69
CA LYS A 64 -17.96 -24.30 14.77
C LYS A 64 -19.06 -25.33 14.94
N SER A 65 -19.13 -26.28 14.03
CA SER A 65 -19.91 -27.50 14.22
C SER A 65 -19.12 -28.45 15.11
N GLU A 66 -19.67 -28.91 16.23
CA GLU A 66 -19.01 -29.85 17.15
C GLU A 66 -18.71 -31.23 16.52
N LYS A 67 -19.22 -31.52 15.32
CA LYS A 67 -19.23 -32.86 14.70
C LYS A 67 -18.36 -33.01 13.45
N SER A 68 -17.76 -31.93 12.94
CA SER A 68 -16.96 -31.94 11.71
C SER A 68 -15.89 -30.84 11.77
N GLU A 69 -14.72 -31.06 11.15
CA GLU A 69 -13.70 -30.01 10.97
C GLU A 69 -14.17 -28.87 10.04
N ASP A 70 -15.34 -29.03 9.42
CA ASP A 70 -16.00 -28.01 8.61
C ASP A 70 -16.45 -26.84 9.48
N PHE A 71 -15.87 -25.67 9.24
CA PHE A 71 -16.35 -24.40 9.78
C PHE A 71 -17.42 -23.82 8.85
N LYS A 72 -18.46 -23.21 9.43
CA LYS A 72 -19.43 -22.41 8.68
C LYS A 72 -19.25 -20.94 9.05
N LEU A 73 -19.30 -20.08 8.04
CA LEU A 73 -19.35 -18.64 8.26
C LEU A 73 -20.80 -18.23 8.51
N ASP A 74 -21.01 -17.34 9.48
CA ASP A 74 -22.34 -16.77 9.73
C ASP A 74 -22.71 -15.80 8.58
N ALA A 75 -23.56 -16.30 7.69
CA ALA A 75 -24.08 -15.52 6.56
C ALA A 75 -24.97 -14.35 7.00
N ASN A 76 -25.66 -14.46 8.14
CA ASN A 76 -26.49 -13.37 8.64
C ASN A 76 -25.62 -12.21 9.11
N TYR A 77 -24.57 -12.51 9.87
CA TYR A 77 -23.61 -11.50 10.30
C TYR A 77 -22.93 -10.83 9.11
N HIS A 78 -22.49 -11.63 8.12
CA HIS A 78 -21.91 -11.11 6.89
C HIS A 78 -22.85 -10.12 6.19
N ASN A 79 -24.11 -10.50 5.97
CA ASN A 79 -25.08 -9.66 5.27
C ASN A 79 -25.38 -8.36 6.04
N LEU A 80 -25.47 -8.44 7.37
CA LEU A 80 -25.64 -7.25 8.22
C LEU A 80 -24.45 -6.30 8.08
N MET A 81 -23.22 -6.80 8.21
CA MET A 81 -22.01 -5.98 8.10
C MET A 81 -21.83 -5.41 6.69
N TYR A 82 -22.08 -6.22 5.66
CA TYR A 82 -22.02 -5.78 4.27
C TYR A 82 -23.01 -4.63 4.01
N ASN A 83 -24.25 -4.73 4.50
CA ASN A 83 -25.26 -3.68 4.35
C ASN A 83 -24.88 -2.39 5.11
N HIS A 84 -24.27 -2.51 6.29
CA HIS A 84 -23.80 -1.33 7.04
C HIS A 84 -22.66 -0.64 6.29
N ASN A 85 -21.67 -1.41 5.81
CA ASN A 85 -20.51 -0.84 5.12
C ASN A 85 -20.90 -0.23 3.77
N THR A 86 -21.82 -0.84 3.01
CA THR A 86 -22.33 -0.25 1.76
C THR A 86 -23.16 1.01 1.99
N THR A 87 -23.81 1.14 3.15
CA THR A 87 -24.50 2.38 3.54
C THR A 87 -23.53 3.53 3.81
N VAL A 88 -22.37 3.24 4.40
CA VAL A 88 -21.33 4.25 4.69
C VAL A 88 -20.47 4.55 3.46
N TYR A 89 -20.07 3.50 2.74
CA TYR A 89 -19.19 3.55 1.58
C TYR A 89 -19.85 2.87 0.37
N PRO A 90 -20.73 3.58 -0.36
CA PRO A 90 -21.46 3.00 -1.49
C PRO A 90 -20.56 2.65 -2.70
N GLN A 91 -19.31 3.14 -2.73
CA GLN A 91 -18.33 2.83 -3.77
C GLN A 91 -17.65 1.47 -3.55
N GLU A 92 -17.68 0.94 -2.32
CA GLU A 92 -17.03 -0.32 -1.98
C GLU A 92 -17.94 -1.50 -2.33
N SER A 93 -17.36 -2.48 -3.01
CA SER A 93 -18.00 -3.76 -3.31
C SER A 93 -17.26 -4.91 -2.64
N LEU A 94 -17.94 -6.07 -2.56
CA LEU A 94 -17.35 -7.28 -2.02
C LEU A 94 -16.33 -7.86 -3.00
N VAL A 95 -15.04 -7.77 -2.66
CA VAL A 95 -13.92 -8.24 -3.50
C VAL A 95 -13.55 -9.69 -3.18
N GLY A 96 -13.74 -10.12 -1.94
CA GLY A 96 -13.47 -11.49 -1.54
C GLY A 96 -13.33 -11.69 -0.05
N ALA A 97 -12.34 -12.47 0.36
CA ALA A 97 -12.16 -12.93 1.73
C ALA A 97 -10.70 -12.86 2.18
N PHE A 98 -10.47 -12.82 3.49
CA PHE A 98 -9.15 -13.04 4.05
C PHE A 98 -9.15 -14.24 4.99
N VAL A 99 -7.98 -14.87 5.08
CA VAL A 99 -7.72 -16.02 5.94
C VAL A 99 -6.33 -15.89 6.54
N ILE A 100 -6.18 -16.39 7.76
CA ILE A 100 -4.89 -16.52 8.41
C ILE A 100 -4.26 -17.85 8.04
N GLU A 101 -2.98 -17.83 7.65
CA GLU A 101 -2.26 -19.05 7.31
C GLU A 101 -2.22 -20.01 8.51
N SER A 102 -2.75 -21.22 8.31
CA SER A 102 -2.91 -22.25 9.35
C SER A 102 -2.61 -23.65 8.79
N ALA A 103 -2.57 -24.66 9.65
CA ALA A 103 -2.23 -26.04 9.23
C ALA A 103 -3.17 -26.63 8.16
N ASN A 104 -4.44 -26.17 8.13
CA ASN A 104 -5.46 -26.65 7.17
C ASN A 104 -5.82 -25.58 6.13
N PHE A 105 -4.82 -24.80 5.69
CA PHE A 105 -5.02 -23.67 4.79
C PHE A 105 -5.74 -24.05 3.49
N GLU A 106 -5.42 -25.20 2.89
CA GLU A 106 -6.01 -25.63 1.61
C GLU A 106 -7.53 -25.87 1.70
N ASN A 107 -7.97 -26.55 2.76
CA ASN A 107 -9.40 -26.76 3.01
C ASN A 107 -10.08 -25.42 3.27
N ASP A 108 -9.48 -24.57 4.11
CA ASP A 108 -9.99 -23.24 4.45
C ASP A 108 -10.22 -22.40 3.17
N LEU A 109 -9.29 -22.44 2.20
CA LEU A 109 -9.40 -21.75 0.91
C LEU A 109 -10.60 -22.24 0.08
N ILE A 110 -10.80 -23.56 0.01
CA ILE A 110 -11.89 -24.16 -0.78
C ILE A 110 -13.24 -23.80 -0.17
N HIS A 111 -13.38 -23.90 1.15
CA HIS A 111 -14.61 -23.54 1.86
C HIS A 111 -14.95 -22.05 1.71
N LEU A 112 -13.96 -21.17 1.84
CA LEU A 112 -14.15 -19.73 1.63
C LEU A 112 -14.57 -19.42 0.20
N THR A 113 -13.86 -19.98 -0.79
CA THR A 113 -14.22 -19.78 -2.20
C THR A 113 -15.66 -20.20 -2.47
N ASN A 114 -16.07 -21.36 -1.95
CA ASN A 114 -17.43 -21.85 -2.12
C ASN A 114 -18.46 -20.93 -1.46
N PHE A 115 -18.19 -20.45 -0.24
CA PHE A 115 -19.07 -19.53 0.48
C PHE A 115 -19.25 -18.22 -0.29
N TYR A 116 -18.15 -17.55 -0.66
CA TYR A 116 -18.21 -16.26 -1.35
C TYR A 116 -18.60 -16.36 -2.85
N SER A 117 -18.64 -17.57 -3.40
CA SER A 117 -19.21 -17.83 -4.73
C SER A 117 -20.73 -17.98 -4.71
N GLN A 118 -21.34 -18.11 -3.52
CA GLN A 118 -22.80 -18.16 -3.41
C GLN A 118 -23.40 -16.77 -3.68
N LYS A 119 -24.49 -16.75 -4.45
CA LYS A 119 -25.18 -15.52 -4.84
C LYS A 119 -25.78 -14.76 -3.65
N ASP A 120 -26.05 -15.47 -2.56
CA ASP A 120 -26.71 -14.93 -1.36
C ASP A 120 -25.80 -14.01 -0.53
N VAL A 121 -24.50 -14.03 -0.80
CA VAL A 121 -23.45 -13.31 -0.05
C VAL A 121 -23.19 -11.91 -0.66
N GLY A 122 -23.87 -11.57 -1.77
CA GLY A 122 -23.77 -10.25 -2.41
C GLY A 122 -22.56 -10.08 -3.35
N PHE A 123 -21.82 -11.16 -3.63
CA PHE A 123 -20.72 -11.11 -4.61
C PHE A 123 -21.27 -10.94 -6.03
N ALA A 124 -21.00 -9.78 -6.62
CA ALA A 124 -21.31 -9.51 -8.02
C ALA A 124 -20.07 -9.71 -8.88
N SER A 125 -20.15 -10.56 -9.90
CA SER A 125 -19.06 -10.67 -10.87
C SER A 125 -19.00 -9.37 -11.69
N GLN A 126 -17.85 -8.71 -11.65
CA GLN A 126 -17.59 -7.45 -12.35
C GLN A 126 -16.53 -7.67 -13.46
N PRO A 127 -16.49 -6.81 -14.50
CA PRO A 127 -15.42 -6.87 -15.51
C PRO A 127 -14.08 -6.55 -14.84
N GLY A 128 -13.31 -7.60 -14.53
CA GLY A 128 -12.11 -7.53 -13.70
C GLY A 128 -12.13 -8.50 -12.52
N LEU A 129 -13.29 -9.00 -12.08
CA LEU A 129 -13.40 -9.96 -10.99
C LEU A 129 -14.43 -11.06 -11.31
N SER A 130 -13.94 -12.16 -11.88
CA SER A 130 -14.76 -13.34 -12.23
C SER A 130 -14.91 -14.35 -11.08
N SER A 131 -14.09 -14.20 -10.05
CA SER A 131 -13.98 -15.06 -8.86
C SER A 131 -13.58 -14.23 -7.64
N PRO A 132 -14.00 -14.60 -6.42
CA PRO A 132 -13.55 -13.92 -5.22
C PRO A 132 -12.04 -14.08 -5.02
N ILE A 133 -11.43 -13.05 -4.43
CA ILE A 133 -10.00 -13.05 -4.09
C ILE A 133 -9.82 -13.48 -2.64
N ILE A 134 -8.80 -14.31 -2.37
CA ILE A 134 -8.45 -14.70 -1.01
C ILE A 134 -7.10 -14.13 -0.64
N LEU A 135 -7.08 -13.29 0.40
CA LEU A 135 -5.87 -12.73 0.97
C LEU A 135 -5.42 -13.58 2.16
N SER A 136 -4.18 -14.07 2.10
CA SER A 136 -3.55 -14.84 3.16
C SER A 136 -2.50 -14.00 3.88
N ILE A 137 -2.56 -13.99 5.21
CA ILE A 137 -1.57 -13.34 6.09
C ILE A 137 -1.00 -14.37 7.06
N ASP A 138 0.33 -14.39 7.21
CA ASP A 138 1.01 -15.08 8.30
C ASP A 138 1.31 -14.11 9.47
N PRO A 139 0.54 -14.15 10.57
CA PRO A 139 0.77 -13.31 11.74
C PRO A 139 1.97 -13.78 12.58
N LYS A 140 2.46 -15.02 12.39
CA LYS A 140 3.54 -15.59 13.20
C LYS A 140 4.93 -15.32 12.61
N LEU A 141 5.01 -14.64 11.46
CA LEU A 141 6.26 -14.28 10.77
C LEU A 141 7.23 -15.47 10.67
N LYS A 142 6.72 -16.68 10.40
CA LYS A 142 7.54 -17.91 10.44
C LYS A 142 8.68 -17.88 9.43
N SER A 143 8.50 -17.15 8.33
CA SER A 143 9.47 -16.98 7.26
C SER A 143 10.42 -15.78 7.46
N GLY A 144 10.34 -15.06 8.59
CA GLY A 144 11.15 -13.87 8.85
C GLY A 144 10.75 -12.62 8.06
N SER A 145 9.73 -12.71 7.20
CA SER A 145 9.13 -11.61 6.45
C SER A 145 7.61 -11.59 6.62
N PHE A 146 7.01 -10.41 6.53
CA PHE A 146 5.56 -10.27 6.46
C PHE A 146 5.08 -10.74 5.09
N ASN A 147 4.62 -12.00 5.04
CA ASN A 147 4.15 -12.61 3.81
C ASN A 147 2.66 -12.34 3.64
N LEU A 148 2.34 -11.45 2.70
CA LEU A 148 0.99 -11.23 2.21
C LEU A 148 0.88 -11.89 0.84
N LYS A 149 0.05 -12.92 0.74
CA LYS A 149 -0.21 -13.64 -0.51
C LYS A 149 -1.65 -13.42 -0.92
N VAL A 150 -1.90 -13.18 -2.20
CA VAL A 150 -3.25 -13.07 -2.73
C VAL A 150 -3.48 -14.16 -3.75
N LEU A 151 -4.51 -14.96 -3.51
CA LEU A 151 -4.88 -16.10 -4.33
C LEU A 151 -6.22 -15.82 -5.01
N SER A 152 -6.26 -15.95 -6.33
CA SER A 152 -7.53 -16.00 -7.07
C SER A 152 -7.88 -17.43 -7.42
N TYR A 153 -9.16 -17.76 -7.31
CA TYR A 153 -9.68 -19.03 -7.75
C TYR A 153 -9.86 -19.05 -9.27
N ASP A 154 -9.15 -19.94 -9.96
CA ASP A 154 -9.28 -20.10 -11.40
C ASP A 154 -10.27 -21.23 -11.73
N LYS A 155 -11.44 -20.86 -12.27
CA LYS A 155 -12.47 -21.79 -12.71
C LYS A 155 -11.97 -22.77 -13.78
N GLN A 156 -10.95 -22.41 -14.57
CA GLN A 156 -10.37 -23.29 -15.58
C GLN A 156 -9.55 -24.43 -14.96
N LEU A 157 -8.92 -24.17 -13.81
CA LEU A 157 -8.18 -25.18 -13.05
C LEU A 157 -9.11 -26.11 -12.26
N ASP A 158 -10.38 -25.75 -12.07
CA ASP A 158 -11.36 -26.60 -11.38
C ASP A 158 -11.66 -27.91 -12.14
N MET A 159 -11.52 -27.88 -13.47
CA MET A 159 -11.61 -29.07 -14.33
C MET A 159 -10.48 -30.08 -14.07
N CYS A 160 -9.37 -29.63 -13.46
CA CYS A 160 -8.21 -30.45 -13.10
C CYS A 160 -8.31 -31.06 -11.68
N LYS A 161 -9.47 -31.00 -11.01
CA LYS A 161 -9.71 -31.67 -9.71
C LYS A 161 -9.29 -33.14 -9.70
N TYR A 162 -9.36 -33.82 -10.85
CA TYR A 162 -8.92 -35.22 -11.01
C TYR A 162 -7.39 -35.42 -10.88
N ALA A 163 -6.60 -34.36 -10.96
CA ALA A 163 -5.14 -34.37 -10.87
C ALA A 163 -4.59 -33.88 -9.51
N SER A 164 -5.44 -33.70 -8.50
CA SER A 164 -5.06 -33.21 -7.15
C SER A 164 -4.34 -31.85 -7.13
N ILE A 165 -4.53 -31.00 -8.15
CA ILE A 165 -3.97 -29.65 -8.21
C ILE A 165 -4.98 -28.67 -7.60
N LEU A 166 -4.50 -27.82 -6.70
CA LEU A 166 -5.29 -26.73 -6.12
C LEU A 166 -5.54 -25.63 -7.16
N PRO A 167 -6.81 -25.23 -7.41
CA PRO A 167 -7.18 -24.28 -8.46
C PRO A 167 -6.93 -22.81 -8.04
N PHE A 168 -5.78 -22.52 -7.44
CA PHE A 168 -5.42 -21.17 -6.96
C PHE A 168 -4.21 -20.62 -7.71
N LYS A 169 -4.37 -19.42 -8.27
CA LYS A 169 -3.30 -18.66 -8.91
C LYS A 169 -2.85 -17.52 -7.98
N ASN A 170 -1.54 -17.38 -7.80
CA ASN A 170 -0.98 -16.26 -7.02
C ASN A 170 -1.01 -14.98 -7.85
N ILE A 171 -1.51 -13.90 -7.25
CA ILE A 171 -1.58 -12.56 -7.84
C ILE A 171 -0.52 -11.67 -7.17
N PRO A 172 0.23 -10.87 -7.95
CA PRO A 172 1.16 -9.90 -7.36
C PRO A 172 0.41 -8.85 -6.54
N VAL A 173 0.88 -8.63 -5.31
CA VAL A 173 0.32 -7.66 -4.37
C VAL A 173 1.26 -6.50 -4.18
N THR A 174 0.72 -5.28 -4.25
CA THR A 174 1.41 -4.06 -3.81
C THR A 174 0.66 -3.47 -2.62
N VAL A 175 1.38 -3.20 -1.53
CA VAL A 175 0.81 -2.42 -0.42
C VAL A 175 1.02 -0.96 -0.77
N GLU A 176 -0.06 -0.27 -1.13
CA GLU A 176 -0.03 1.14 -1.54
C GLU A 176 -0.78 1.97 -0.50
N PHE A 177 -0.19 3.10 -0.16
CA PHE A 177 -0.81 4.08 0.71
C PHE A 177 -1.64 5.03 -0.15
N SER A 178 -2.85 5.36 0.30
CA SER A 178 -3.57 6.48 -0.27
C SER A 178 -2.80 7.77 -0.01
N ASP A 179 -2.63 8.61 -1.03
CA ASP A 179 -1.89 9.87 -0.94
C ASP A 179 -2.40 10.78 0.19
N GLU A 180 -3.70 10.72 0.47
CA GLU A 180 -4.37 11.50 1.53
C GLU A 180 -3.98 11.04 2.94
N LYS A 181 -3.64 9.76 3.12
CA LYS A 181 -3.36 9.13 4.42
C LYS A 181 -1.87 8.94 4.71
N LEU A 182 -1.00 9.26 3.75
CA LEU A 182 0.46 9.15 3.88
C LEU A 182 1.04 9.89 5.09
N HIS A 183 0.35 10.91 5.60
CA HIS A 183 0.82 11.71 6.73
C HIS A 183 0.57 11.07 8.10
N GLU A 184 -0.32 10.08 8.21
CA GLU A 184 -0.71 9.47 9.49
C GLU A 184 0.24 8.33 9.90
N ILE A 185 0.62 7.46 8.95
CA ILE A 185 1.47 6.30 9.19
C ILE A 185 2.87 6.61 9.74
N PRO A 186 3.57 7.67 9.29
CA PRO A 186 4.93 7.90 9.74
C PRO A 186 5.06 8.19 11.23
N GLN A 187 4.02 8.73 11.86
CA GLN A 187 3.98 8.94 13.31
C GLN A 187 3.98 7.61 14.08
N PHE A 188 3.33 6.58 13.52
CA PHE A 188 3.34 5.22 14.08
C PHE A 188 4.66 4.49 13.83
N ILE A 189 5.32 4.72 12.69
CA ILE A 189 6.63 4.13 12.39
C ILE A 189 7.71 4.75 13.28
N GLN A 190 7.69 6.08 13.45
CA GLN A 190 8.66 6.82 14.27
C GLN A 190 8.63 6.45 15.75
N THR A 191 7.49 5.96 16.25
CA THR A 191 7.37 5.54 17.65
C THR A 191 7.95 4.14 17.91
N GLN A 192 8.19 3.32 16.87
CA GLN A 192 8.67 1.94 17.04
C GLN A 192 10.14 1.72 16.65
N SER A 193 10.73 2.57 15.80
CA SER A 193 12.16 2.48 15.47
C SER A 193 13.00 3.35 16.41
N SER A 194 13.54 2.75 17.49
CA SER A 194 14.47 3.47 18.37
C SER A 194 15.82 3.83 17.71
N GLU A 195 16.10 3.45 16.46
CA GLU A 195 17.43 3.75 15.85
C GLU A 195 17.44 4.09 14.35
N GLN A 196 16.33 4.11 13.63
CA GLN A 196 16.34 4.57 12.22
C GLN A 196 15.17 5.51 11.95
N VAL A 197 15.52 6.78 12.07
CA VAL A 197 14.69 7.94 11.81
C VAL A 197 14.49 8.05 10.30
N ILE A 198 13.43 7.44 9.76
CA ILE A 198 12.82 7.98 8.54
C ILE A 198 11.99 9.18 9.03
N ASN A 199 12.65 10.33 9.10
CA ASN A 199 12.03 11.57 9.55
C ASN A 199 11.09 12.09 8.45
N THR A 200 9.80 11.79 8.58
CA THR A 200 8.74 12.48 7.83
C THR A 200 8.37 13.81 8.47
N GLN A 201 9.27 14.41 9.24
CA GLN A 201 9.43 15.86 9.27
C GLN A 201 9.90 16.39 7.90
N PHE A 202 9.26 15.96 6.81
CA PHE A 202 9.51 16.41 5.45
C PHE A 202 9.29 17.93 5.29
N LEU A 203 8.68 18.57 6.30
CA LEU A 203 8.40 20.00 6.34
C LEU A 203 9.03 20.76 7.51
N GLN A 204 9.76 20.12 8.44
CA GLN A 204 10.55 20.88 9.40
C GLN A 204 11.91 21.20 8.80
N VAL A 205 12.19 22.49 8.65
CA VAL A 205 13.40 23.12 8.07
C VAL A 205 14.72 22.50 8.59
N GLY A 206 14.72 21.80 9.72
CA GLY A 206 15.86 21.03 10.23
C GLY A 206 16.20 19.76 9.44
N SER A 207 15.22 19.04 8.87
CA SER A 207 15.45 17.79 8.13
C SER A 207 16.07 18.03 6.76
N VAL A 208 15.71 19.14 6.09
CA VAL A 208 16.24 19.47 4.75
C VAL A 208 17.75 19.66 4.79
N LYS A 209 18.28 20.32 5.82
CA LYS A 209 19.72 20.48 5.99
C LYS A 209 20.42 19.14 6.23
N ALA A 210 19.84 18.28 7.07
CA ALA A 210 20.37 16.94 7.32
C ALA A 210 20.37 16.08 6.04
N LEU A 211 19.27 16.07 5.29
CA LEU A 211 19.13 15.36 4.01
C LEU A 211 20.08 15.89 2.95
N LEU A 212 20.27 17.21 2.85
CA LEU A 212 21.26 17.80 1.95
C LEU A 212 22.69 17.38 2.33
N THR A 213 22.98 17.30 3.62
CA THR A 213 24.30 16.86 4.12
C THR A 213 24.51 15.37 3.82
N GLU A 214 23.48 14.54 4.02
CA GLU A 214 23.50 13.13 3.68
C GLU A 214 23.65 12.91 2.16
N LEU A 215 22.89 13.65 1.35
CA LEU A 215 22.98 13.62 -0.11
C LEU A 215 24.37 14.01 -0.60
N LEU A 216 24.97 15.07 -0.02
CA LEU A 216 26.36 15.44 -0.29
C LEU A 216 27.34 14.32 0.08
N SER A 217 27.13 13.66 1.22
CA SER A 217 27.96 12.53 1.64
C SER A 217 27.84 11.34 0.67
N ASN A 218 26.64 11.03 0.20
CA ASN A 218 26.36 9.96 -0.77
C ASN A 218 26.98 10.28 -2.13
N LEU A 219 26.85 11.52 -2.61
CA LEU A 219 27.52 11.99 -3.83
C LEU A 219 29.05 11.89 -3.71
N SER A 220 29.62 12.27 -2.57
CA SER A 220 31.07 12.15 -2.34
C SER A 220 31.54 10.68 -2.36
N THR A 221 30.72 9.77 -1.85
CA THR A 221 30.98 8.33 -1.86
C THR A 221 30.94 7.77 -3.29
N ILE A 222 29.95 8.18 -4.08
CA ILE A 222 29.82 7.81 -5.50
C ILE A 222 31.03 8.34 -6.28
N GLN A 223 31.42 9.60 -6.06
CA GLN A 223 32.61 10.19 -6.68
C GLN A 223 33.88 9.41 -6.36
N LYS A 224 34.10 9.03 -5.08
CA LYS A 224 35.26 8.20 -4.68
C LYS A 224 35.25 6.83 -5.35
N LYS A 225 34.08 6.17 -5.45
CA LYS A 225 33.94 4.88 -6.13
C LYS A 225 34.30 5.00 -7.61
N ILE A 226 33.79 6.03 -8.30
CA ILE A 226 34.11 6.27 -9.71
C ILE A 226 35.62 6.56 -9.88
N GLN A 227 36.21 7.38 -9.00
CA GLN A 227 37.65 7.66 -9.05
C GLN A 227 38.49 6.39 -8.88
N ASN A 228 38.11 5.49 -7.96
CA ASN A 228 38.81 4.21 -7.78
C ASN A 228 38.72 3.28 -9.00
N ILE A 229 37.62 3.34 -9.75
CA ILE A 229 37.45 2.60 -11.01
C ILE A 229 38.31 3.22 -12.12
N VAL A 230 38.35 4.56 -12.21
CA VAL A 230 39.21 5.29 -13.17
C VAL A 230 40.70 5.04 -12.88
N ASP A 231 41.09 4.98 -11.61
CA ASP A 231 42.46 4.67 -11.17
C ASP A 231 42.82 3.17 -11.31
N GLY A 232 41.89 2.33 -11.78
CA GLY A 232 42.12 0.89 -12.02
C GLY A 232 42.19 0.02 -10.76
N LYS A 233 41.74 0.52 -9.60
CA LYS A 233 41.79 -0.20 -8.31
C LYS A 233 40.56 -1.06 -8.03
N ALA A 234 39.47 -0.91 -8.79
CA ALA A 234 38.21 -1.62 -8.62
C ALA A 234 37.62 -2.05 -9.96
N GLU A 235 36.84 -3.15 -9.98
CA GLU A 235 36.16 -3.65 -11.18
C GLU A 235 35.04 -2.71 -11.64
N SER A 236 34.87 -2.59 -12.96
CA SER A 236 33.84 -1.74 -13.58
C SER A 236 32.47 -2.40 -13.48
N ASP A 237 31.49 -1.71 -12.90
CA ASP A 237 30.08 -2.14 -12.88
C ASP A 237 29.25 -1.34 -13.90
N ASP A 238 28.82 -2.02 -14.96
CA ASP A 238 28.03 -1.44 -16.06
C ASP A 238 26.64 -0.94 -15.61
N ASN A 239 26.06 -1.55 -14.56
CA ASN A 239 24.75 -1.13 -14.05
C ASN A 239 24.85 0.20 -13.31
N LEU A 240 25.92 0.38 -12.53
CA LEU A 240 26.23 1.65 -11.85
C LEU A 240 26.42 2.76 -12.88
N GLY A 241 27.17 2.50 -13.97
CA GLY A 241 27.37 3.47 -15.05
C GLY A 241 26.05 3.91 -15.71
N LYS A 242 25.14 2.97 -15.98
CA LYS A 242 23.81 3.28 -16.53
C LYS A 242 22.96 4.12 -15.57
N GLN A 243 23.01 3.83 -14.27
CA GLN A 243 22.29 4.60 -13.26
C GLN A 243 22.84 6.02 -13.12
N VAL A 244 24.17 6.18 -13.06
CA VAL A 244 24.81 7.50 -13.02
C VAL A 244 24.50 8.32 -14.26
N LYS A 245 24.49 7.70 -15.45
CA LYS A 245 24.10 8.38 -16.69
C LYS A 245 22.65 8.85 -16.65
N LYS A 246 21.72 8.04 -16.13
CA LYS A 246 20.33 8.46 -15.94
C LYS A 246 20.26 9.65 -14.98
N LEU A 247 20.98 9.62 -13.86
CA LEU A 247 21.04 10.72 -12.89
C LEU A 247 21.57 12.00 -13.53
N LEU A 248 22.63 11.93 -14.33
CA LEU A 248 23.20 13.10 -15.00
C LEU A 248 22.22 13.72 -16.00
N ASN A 249 21.43 12.90 -16.69
CA ASN A 249 20.39 13.38 -17.60
C ASN A 249 19.23 14.09 -16.87
N PHE A 250 19.04 13.86 -15.57
CA PHE A 250 18.03 14.56 -14.77
C PHE A 250 18.50 15.94 -14.30
N VAL A 251 19.81 16.23 -14.31
CA VAL A 251 20.32 17.53 -13.88
C VAL A 251 20.09 18.51 -15.04
N PRO A 252 19.21 19.52 -14.88
CA PRO A 252 18.96 20.48 -15.94
C PRO A 252 20.23 21.32 -16.17
N THR A 253 20.70 21.37 -17.41
CA THR A 253 21.82 22.23 -17.82
C THR A 253 21.33 23.68 -17.95
N ILE A 254 21.11 24.35 -16.83
CA ILE A 254 20.81 25.78 -16.79
C ILE A 254 22.15 26.53 -16.68
N SER A 255 22.28 27.64 -17.40
CA SER A 255 23.44 28.52 -17.22
C SER A 255 23.46 29.07 -15.79
N GLN A 256 24.65 29.24 -15.21
CA GLN A 256 24.75 29.73 -13.83
C GLN A 256 24.06 31.10 -13.66
N GLU A 257 24.16 31.97 -14.65
CA GLU A 257 23.54 33.29 -14.63
C GLU A 257 22.00 33.23 -14.65
N ASP A 258 21.41 32.35 -15.47
CA ASP A 258 19.95 32.22 -15.54
C ASP A 258 19.39 31.57 -14.28
N PHE A 259 20.13 30.64 -13.69
CA PHE A 259 19.77 30.03 -12.41
C PHE A 259 19.79 31.05 -11.27
N GLU A 260 20.86 31.85 -11.14
CA GLU A 260 20.97 32.86 -10.10
C GLU A 260 19.89 33.95 -10.23
N LYS A 261 19.59 34.39 -11.47
CA LYS A 261 18.48 35.32 -11.74
C LYS A 261 17.13 34.71 -11.38
N GLY A 262 16.88 33.46 -11.79
CA GLY A 262 15.65 32.73 -11.49
C GLY A 262 15.44 32.52 -9.99
N LEU A 263 16.49 32.11 -9.28
CA LEU A 263 16.48 31.90 -7.83
C LEU A 263 16.29 33.22 -7.08
N SER A 264 16.98 34.29 -7.50
CA SER A 264 16.81 35.62 -6.90
C SER A 264 15.39 36.13 -7.05
N LYS A 265 14.81 35.97 -8.25
CA LYS A 265 13.42 36.33 -8.52
C LYS A 265 12.44 35.51 -7.67
N ALA A 266 12.61 34.19 -7.61
CA ALA A 266 11.78 33.32 -6.78
C ALA A 266 11.87 33.68 -5.29
N ASN A 267 13.06 34.01 -4.80
CA ASN A 267 13.26 34.47 -3.42
C ASN A 267 12.58 35.82 -3.16
N GLN A 268 12.68 36.78 -4.09
CA GLN A 268 12.00 38.07 -4.00
C GLN A 268 10.49 37.89 -3.96
N ASP A 269 9.94 37.06 -4.85
CA ASP A 269 8.51 36.76 -4.90
C ASP A 269 8.03 36.07 -3.61
N ALA A 270 8.81 35.11 -3.08
CA ALA A 270 8.49 34.44 -1.82
C ALA A 270 8.51 35.42 -0.62
N ILE A 271 9.50 36.31 -0.56
CA ILE A 271 9.58 37.35 0.49
C ILE A 271 8.39 38.30 0.37
N LEU A 272 8.04 38.72 -0.84
CA LEU A 272 6.90 39.60 -1.09
C LEU A 272 5.58 38.95 -0.64
N ILE A 273 5.35 37.68 -1.00
CA ILE A 273 4.17 36.93 -0.57
C ILE A 273 4.13 36.80 0.96
N SER A 274 5.28 36.49 1.60
CA SER A 274 5.35 36.41 3.06
C SER A 274 5.04 37.76 3.72
N PHE A 275 5.47 38.87 3.13
CA PHE A 275 5.19 40.21 3.61
C PHE A 275 3.70 40.56 3.49
N VAL A 276 3.08 40.27 2.34
CA VAL A 276 1.63 40.47 2.14
C VAL A 276 0.81 39.62 3.09
N ALA A 277 1.18 38.35 3.29
CA ALA A 277 0.52 37.47 4.25
C ALA A 277 0.63 38.00 5.69
N ASN A 278 1.80 38.51 6.07
CA ASN A 278 2.00 39.14 7.37
C ASN A 278 1.18 40.44 7.52
N LEU A 279 1.07 41.25 6.48
CA LEU A 279 0.24 42.46 6.47
C LEU A 279 -1.25 42.13 6.60
N ALA A 280 -1.73 41.14 5.85
CA ALA A 280 -3.10 40.64 5.97
C ALA A 280 -3.38 40.12 7.40
N LYS A 281 -2.41 39.40 7.99
CA LYS A 281 -2.50 38.91 9.37
C LYS A 281 -2.53 40.05 10.39
N THR A 282 -1.69 41.08 10.25
CA THR A 282 -1.73 42.23 11.17
C THR A 282 -3.01 43.04 11.01
N GLN A 283 -3.51 43.23 9.79
CA GLN A 283 -4.80 43.88 9.56
C GLN A 283 -5.96 43.10 10.16
N SER A 284 -5.95 41.77 10.04
CA SER A 284 -6.95 40.89 10.69
C SER A 284 -6.90 41.03 12.21
N LEU A 285 -5.70 41.02 12.81
CA LEU A 285 -5.51 41.18 14.26
C LEU A 285 -5.95 42.56 14.76
N ILE A 286 -5.64 43.63 14.02
CA ILE A 286 -6.08 45.00 14.37
C ILE A 286 -7.61 45.09 14.32
N THR A 287 -8.23 44.53 13.27
CA THR A 287 -9.69 44.53 13.11
C THR A 287 -10.36 43.76 14.25
N GLU A 288 -9.83 42.60 14.61
CA GLU A 288 -10.32 41.81 15.75
C GLU A 288 -10.21 42.58 17.07
N LYS A 289 -9.10 43.29 17.29
CA LYS A 289 -8.90 44.12 18.49
C LYS A 289 -9.81 45.34 18.54
N LEU A 290 -10.04 46.02 17.42
CA LEU A 290 -10.97 47.14 17.34
C LEU A 290 -12.40 46.71 17.62
N ASN A 291 -12.83 45.56 17.08
CA ASN A 291 -14.14 44.99 17.39
C ASN A 291 -14.28 44.64 18.87
N GLN A 292 -13.25 44.08 19.51
CA GLN A 292 -13.27 43.81 20.95
C GLN A 292 -13.47 45.08 21.80
N ILE A 293 -12.85 46.20 21.40
CA ILE A 293 -12.96 47.49 22.11
C ILE A 293 -14.33 48.13 21.88
N SER A 294 -14.89 48.03 20.67
CA SER A 294 -16.18 48.66 20.34
C SER A 294 -17.41 47.95 20.95
N ILE A 295 -17.23 46.78 21.57
CA ILE A 295 -18.28 46.00 22.24
C ILE A 295 -18.31 46.25 23.77
N GLN A 296 -17.35 47.00 24.32
CA GLN A 296 -17.36 47.50 25.72
C GLN A 296 -17.93 48.92 25.81
#